data_AF-A0A0Q5R464-F1
#
_entry.id   AF-A0A0Q5R464-F1
#
_cell.length_a   1.000
_cell.length_b   1.000
_cell.length_c   1.000
_cell.angle_alpha   90.00
_cell.angle_beta   90.00
_cell.angle_gamma   90.00
#
_symmetry.space_group_name_H-M   'P 1'
#
loop_
_entity.id
_entity.type
_entity.pdbx_description
1 polymer ?
#
loop_
_entity_poly.entity_id
_entity_poly.type
_entity_poly.pdbx_seq_one_letter_code
_entity_poly.pdbx_strand_id
1 'polypeptide(L)' 'MTPSWRKPAGMLFILLLIAIWVIGVASLSNVVAEWHWLLQLVFYVFTGIVWLWVLPMRRLLQWMETGRWR' A
#
# COMPACT_ATOMS: atom_id res chain seq x y z
N MET A 1 -18.83 -6.39 26.90
CA MET A 1 -18.25 -5.95 25.61
C MET A 1 -16.79 -6.34 25.60
N THR A 2 -16.42 -7.43 24.93
CA THR A 2 -15.00 -7.83 24.80
C THR A 2 -14.32 -6.93 23.76
N PRO A 3 -13.20 -6.26 24.08
CA PRO A 3 -12.55 -5.34 23.14
C PRO A 3 -12.04 -6.09 21.90
N SER A 4 -12.54 -5.74 20.71
CA SER A 4 -12.09 -6.34 19.45
C SER A 4 -10.81 -5.64 18.97
N TRP A 5 -9.65 -6.26 19.17
CA TRP A 5 -8.34 -5.71 18.74
C TRP A 5 -8.12 -5.72 17.21
N ARG A 6 -9.05 -6.33 16.47
CA ARG A 6 -8.99 -6.51 15.01
C ARG A 6 -9.01 -5.20 14.21
N LYS A 7 -9.83 -4.23 14.64
CA LYS A 7 -9.97 -2.94 13.96
C LYS A 7 -8.69 -2.09 14.02
N PRO A 8 -8.08 -1.85 15.20
CA PRO A 8 -6.84 -1.08 15.27
C PRO A 8 -5.66 -1.82 14.62
N ALA A 9 -5.59 -3.15 14.75
CA ALA A 9 -4.55 -3.94 14.08
C ALA A 9 -4.64 -3.85 12.54
N GLY A 10 -5.85 -3.90 11.97
CA GLY A 10 -6.05 -3.75 10.52
C GLY A 10 -5.67 -2.37 10.02
N MET A 11 -6.04 -1.33 10.78
CA MET A 11 -5.68 0.05 10.46
C MET A 11 -4.16 0.26 10.50
N LEU A 12 -3.48 -0.27 11.53
CA LEU A 12 -2.01 -0.24 11.60
C LEU A 12 -1.37 -0.97 10.43
N PHE A 13 -1.91 -2.13 10.04
CA PHE A 13 -1.39 -2.88 8.91
C PHE A 13 -1.49 -2.07 7.61
N ILE A 14 -2.63 -1.42 7.36
CA ILE A 14 -2.82 -0.54 6.20
C ILE A 14 -1.80 0.60 6.24
N LEU A 15 -1.67 1.29 7.38
CA LEU A 15 -0.73 2.40 7.53
C LEU A 15 0.72 1.97 7.31
N LEU A 16 1.11 0.81 7.84
CA LEU A 16 2.46 0.27 7.72
C LEU A 16 2.76 -0.13 6.27
N LEU A 17 1.80 -0.75 5.59
CA LEU A 17 1.89 -1.13 4.19
C LEU A 17 2.00 0.13 3.30
N ILE A 18 1.22 1.17 3.63
CA ILE A 18 1.31 2.47 2.96
C ILE A 18 2.68 3.10 3.17
N ALA A 19 3.17 3.11 4.40
CA ALA A 19 4.47 3.69 4.75
C ALA A 19 5.61 2.97 4.02
N ILE A 20 5.64 1.64 4.02
CA ILE A 20 6.67 0.85 3.31
C ILE A 20 6.70 1.23 1.83
N TRP A 21 5.54 1.33 1.19
CA TRP A 21 5.46 1.65 -0.22
C TRP A 21 5.91 3.09 -0.50
N VAL A 22 5.40 4.07 0.24
CA VAL A 22 5.76 5.48 0.04
C VAL A 22 7.26 5.67 0.27
N ILE A 23 7.84 5.04 1.29
CA ILE A 23 9.28 5.09 1.56
C ILE A 23 10.06 4.46 0.40
N GLY A 24 9.66 3.28 -0.07
CA GLY A 24 10.33 2.61 -1.19
C GLY A 24 10.32 3.46 -2.47
N VAL A 25 9.16 4.00 -2.82
CA VAL A 25 8.98 4.85 -4.01
C VAL A 25 9.72 6.18 -3.87
N ALA A 26 9.62 6.85 -2.73
CA ALA A 26 10.31 8.12 -2.48
C ALA A 26 11.83 7.95 -2.49
N SER A 27 12.34 6.85 -1.92
CA SER A 27 13.78 6.55 -1.96
C SER A 27 14.29 6.32 -3.38
N LEU A 28 13.49 5.69 -4.24
CA LEU A 28 13.82 5.48 -5.65
C LEU A 28 13.61 6.75 -6.50
N SER A 29 12.74 7.67 -6.05
CA SER A 29 12.41 8.89 -6.79
C SER A 29 13.63 9.77 -7.09
N ASN A 30 14.64 9.80 -6.22
CA ASN A 30 15.87 10.55 -6.47
C ASN A 30 16.68 9.98 -7.65
N VAL A 31 16.70 8.66 -7.79
CA VAL A 31 17.38 7.98 -8.91
C VAL A 31 16.58 8.15 -10.21
N VAL A 32 15.25 8.06 -10.11
CA VAL A 32 14.35 8.23 -11.26
C VAL A 32 14.34 9.67 -11.78
N ALA A 33 14.59 10.66 -10.91
CA ALA A 33 14.67 12.07 -11.31
C ALA A 33 15.87 12.38 -12.23
N GLU A 34 16.91 11.54 -12.22
CA GLU A 34 18.05 11.66 -13.16
C GLU A 34 17.73 11.04 -14.53
N TRP A 35 16.62 10.31 -14.66
CA TRP A 35 16.26 9.60 -15.88
C TRP A 35 15.48 10.49 -16.85
N HIS A 36 15.44 10.08 -18.11
CA HIS A 36 14.59 10.74 -19.11
C HIS A 36 13.11 10.69 -18.70
N TRP A 37 12.38 11.76 -19.01
CA TRP A 37 10.97 11.96 -18.64
C TRP A 37 10.03 10.79 -19.00
N LEU A 38 10.31 10.06 -20.09
CA LEU A 38 9.54 8.88 -20.49
C LEU A 38 9.68 7.71 -19.49
N LEU A 39 10.90 7.46 -19.01
CA LEU A 39 11.16 6.42 -18.01
C LEU A 39 10.51 6.80 -16.67
N GLN A 40 10.57 8.08 -16.31
CA GLN A 40 9.88 8.62 -15.14
C GLN A 40 8.36 8.39 -15.24
N LEU A 41 7.76 8.64 -16.41
CA LEU A 41 6.33 8.41 -16.64
C LEU A 41 5.97 6.93 -16.51
N VAL A 42 6.73 6.04 -17.16
CA VAL A 42 6.51 4.59 -17.06
C VAL A 42 6.66 4.11 -15.63
N PHE A 43 7.69 4.59 -14.91
CA PHE A 43 7.92 4.23 -13.51
C PHE A 43 6.76 4.64 -12.61
N TYR A 44 6.28 5.89 -12.69
CA TYR A 44 5.16 6.34 -11.84
C TYR A 44 3.85 5.63 -12.19
N VAL A 45 3.58 5.35 -13.47
CA VAL A 45 2.40 4.58 -13.88
C VAL A 45 2.47 3.15 -13.34
N PHE A 46 3.61 2.47 -13.50
CA PHE A 46 3.81 1.14 -12.93
C PHE A 46 3.66 1.14 -11.42
N THR A 47 4.27 2.11 -10.75
CA THR A 47 4.20 2.26 -9.29
C THR A 47 2.75 2.45 -8.83
N GLY A 48 1.96 3.27 -9.53
CA GLY A 48 0.53 3.45 -9.23
C GLY A 48 -0.30 2.17 -9.46
N ILE A 49 0.00 1.42 -10.52
CA ILE A 49 -0.70 0.15 -10.82
C ILE A 49 -0.33 -0.93 -9.80
N VAL A 50 0.95 -1.07 -9.47
CA VAL A 50 1.42 -2.05 -8.48
C VAL A 50 0.86 -1.71 -7.10
N TRP A 51 0.80 -0.42 -6.73
CA TRP A 51 0.13 0.01 -5.50
C TRP A 51 -1.33 -0.42 -5.43
N LEU A 52 -2.09 -0.23 -6.52
CA LEU A 52 -3.49 -0.63 -6.60
C LEU A 52 -3.66 -2.15 -6.48
N TRP A 53 -2.68 -2.92 -6.96
CA TRP A 53 -2.61 -4.38 -6.78
C TRP A 53 -2.23 -4.79 -5.36
N VAL A 54 -1.34 -4.04 -4.73
CA VAL A 54 -0.80 -4.30 -3.39
C VAL A 54 -1.83 -3.99 -2.31
N LEU A 55 -2.75 -3.06 -2.55
CA LEU A 55 -3.87 -2.80 -1.66
C LEU A 55 -4.97 -3.85 -1.88
N PRO A 56 -5.03 -4.91 -1.06
CA PRO A 56 -6.10 -5.88 -1.16
C PRO A 56 -7.25 -5.30 -0.32
N MET A 57 -7.72 -4.09 -0.66
CA MET A 57 -8.72 -3.34 0.11
C MET A 57 -9.93 -4.23 0.42
N ARG A 58 -10.35 -5.03 -0.55
CA ARG A 58 -11.47 -5.98 -0.36
C ARG A 58 -11.16 -7.02 0.72
N ARG A 59 -9.98 -7.63 0.72
CA ARG A 59 -9.59 -8.66 1.72
C ARG A 59 -9.35 -8.06 3.10
N LEU A 60 -8.72 -6.89 3.17
CA LEU A 60 -8.43 -6.20 4.43
C LEU A 60 -9.71 -5.67 5.09
N LEU A 61 -10.64 -5.10 4.30
CA LEU A 61 -11.96 -4.69 4.79
C LEU A 61 -12.79 -5.90 5.23
N GLN A 62 -12.81 -6.97 4.43
CA GLN A 62 -13.49 -8.23 4.81
C GLN A 62 -12.94 -8.81 6.11
N TRP A 63 -11.63 -8.75 6.32
CA TRP A 63 -11.01 -9.19 7.57
C TRP A 63 -11.34 -8.28 8.76
N MET A 64 -11.41 -6.96 8.55
CA MET A 64 -11.81 -6.00 9.59
C MET A 64 -13.27 -6.16 10.00
N GLU A 65 -14.16 -6.49 9.06
CA GLU A 65 -15.60 -6.63 9.30
C GLU A 65 -16.01 -8.03 9.78
N THR A 66 -15.50 -9.10 9.16
CA THR A 66 -15.98 -10.48 9.40
C THR A 66 -15.02 -11.32 10.23
N GLY A 67 -13.77 -10.87 10.34
CA GLY A 67 -12.70 -11.57 11.00
C GLY A 67 -12.26 -12.90 10.37
N ARG A 68 -12.79 -13.24 9.19
CA ARG A 68 -12.44 -14.42 8.41
C ARG A 68 -11.65 -13.98 7.18
N TRP A 69 -10.61 -14.73 6.84
CA TRP A 69 -9.76 -14.52 5.67
C TRP A 69 -10.32 -15.18 4.38
N ARG A 70 -11.63 -15.51 4.34
CA ARG A 70 -12.28 -16.18 3.21
C ARG A 70 -13.17 -15.21 2.45
#